data_AF-C6T4K6-F1
#
_entry.id   AF-C6T4K6-F1
#
_cell.length_a   1.000
_cell.length_b   1.000
_cell.length_c   1.000
_cell.angle_alpha   90.00
_cell.angle_beta   90.00
_cell.angle_gamma   90.00
#
_symmetry.space_group_name_H-M   'P 1'
#
loop_
_entity.id
_entity.type
_entity.pdbx_description
1 polymer ?
#
loop_
_entity_poly.entity_id
_entity_poly.type
_entity_poly.pdbx_seq_one_letter_code
_entity_poly.pdbx_strand_id
1 'polypeptide(L)'
;MWRRLFSSSNLKALHTTLSPSRPRLAAQTLLARHFTAQSGASSLKKRVEDVVPIATGHEREEIQADLEGRDILEINHPVGPFGTKEAPAVVKSYFDRRIVGCPGDEGEGEHDVVWFWLEKGKPIECPVCSQYFKLEVVGPGGDPYGHGDHDHH
;
A
#
# COMPACT_ATOMS: atom_id res chain seq x y z
N MET A 1 -25.44 -6.72 -51.12
CA MET A 1 -25.03 -7.51 -52.29
C MET A 1 -24.06 -8.60 -51.81
N TRP A 2 -24.33 -9.84 -52.24
CA TRP A 2 -23.53 -11.10 -52.26
C TRP A 2 -22.67 -11.51 -51.04
N ARG A 3 -22.92 -12.66 -50.36
CA ARG A 3 -22.71 -14.10 -50.75
C ARG A 3 -21.20 -14.42 -50.86
N ARG A 4 -20.58 -15.53 -50.41
CA ARG A 4 -20.89 -16.91 -49.92
C ARG A 4 -19.54 -17.46 -49.37
N LEU A 5 -19.47 -18.16 -48.23
CA LEU A 5 -19.43 -19.63 -48.02
C LEU A 5 -18.29 -20.45 -48.66
N PHE A 6 -17.89 -21.48 -47.90
CA PHE A 6 -17.19 -22.75 -48.23
C PHE A 6 -15.64 -22.70 -48.21
N SER A 7 -14.89 -23.75 -47.89
CA SER A 7 -15.08 -25.11 -47.33
C SER A 7 -13.72 -25.80 -47.57
N SER A 8 -13.20 -26.57 -46.61
CA SER A 8 -12.62 -27.90 -46.92
C SER A 8 -12.08 -28.57 -45.66
N SER A 9 -12.78 -29.62 -45.28
CA SER A 9 -12.35 -30.78 -44.49
C SER A 9 -11.18 -31.53 -45.13
N ASN A 10 -10.32 -32.13 -44.31
CA ASN A 10 -9.62 -33.36 -44.66
C ASN A 10 -9.58 -34.31 -43.46
N LEU A 11 -10.30 -35.42 -43.59
CA LEU A 11 -10.28 -36.61 -42.74
C LEU A 11 -9.16 -37.54 -43.23
N LYS A 12 -8.42 -38.18 -42.32
CA LYS A 12 -7.87 -39.53 -42.54
C LYS A 12 -7.95 -40.34 -41.25
N ALA A 13 -8.32 -41.61 -41.43
CA ALA A 13 -8.81 -42.53 -40.43
C ALA A 13 -7.73 -43.42 -39.79
N LEU A 14 -7.99 -43.76 -38.51
CA LEU A 14 -7.92 -45.06 -37.80
C LEU A 14 -6.83 -46.10 -38.12
N HIS A 15 -6.19 -46.60 -37.05
CA HIS A 15 -5.96 -48.03 -36.84
C HIS A 15 -6.29 -48.44 -35.40
N THR A 16 -7.00 -49.56 -35.29
CA THR A 16 -7.48 -50.22 -34.07
C THR A 16 -6.53 -51.36 -33.70
N THR A 17 -6.20 -51.52 -32.41
CA THR A 17 -5.82 -52.83 -31.84
C THR A 17 -6.51 -53.02 -30.49
N LEU A 18 -7.01 -54.24 -30.28
CA LEU A 18 -7.85 -54.67 -29.15
C LEU A 18 -7.01 -55.44 -28.10
N SER A 19 -7.46 -55.32 -26.84
CA SER A 19 -7.40 -56.30 -25.73
C SER A 19 -6.09 -56.51 -24.93
N PRO A 20 -6.13 -57.04 -23.67
CA PRO A 20 -7.29 -57.54 -22.90
C PRO A 20 -7.48 -56.93 -21.48
N SER A 21 -8.62 -57.31 -20.91
CA SER A 21 -9.20 -56.98 -19.59
C SER A 21 -8.63 -57.75 -18.38
N ARG A 22 -8.65 -57.10 -17.19
CA ARG A 22 -9.05 -57.56 -15.81
C ARG A 22 -8.06 -57.11 -14.71
N PRO A 23 -8.43 -57.07 -13.40
CA PRO A 23 -9.76 -56.97 -12.77
C PRO A 23 -9.91 -55.71 -11.88
N ARG A 24 -11.15 -55.45 -11.45
CA ARG A 24 -11.50 -54.48 -10.41
C ARG A 24 -11.00 -54.96 -9.04
N LEU A 25 -10.29 -54.10 -8.32
CA LEU A 25 -10.26 -54.14 -6.86
C LEU A 25 -10.81 -52.81 -6.33
N ALA A 26 -11.97 -52.90 -5.69
CA ALA A 26 -12.49 -51.85 -4.84
C ALA A 26 -11.76 -51.91 -3.50
N ALA A 27 -11.14 -50.82 -3.10
CA ALA A 27 -10.91 -50.48 -1.70
C ALA A 27 -10.83 -48.96 -1.61
N GLN A 28 -12.00 -48.37 -1.36
CA GLN A 28 -12.10 -46.96 -1.02
C GLN A 28 -11.49 -46.78 0.36
N THR A 29 -10.36 -46.07 0.43
CA THR A 29 -10.04 -45.28 1.61
C THR A 29 -9.67 -43.90 1.10
N LEU A 30 -10.70 -43.17 0.64
CA LEU A 30 -10.67 -41.74 0.70
C LEU A 30 -10.60 -41.40 2.19
N LEU A 31 -9.39 -41.19 2.71
CA LEU A 31 -9.21 -40.31 3.85
C LEU A 31 -9.64 -38.93 3.33
N ALA A 32 -10.95 -38.69 3.38
CA ALA A 32 -11.49 -37.36 3.33
C ALA A 32 -10.86 -36.63 4.52
N ARG A 33 -9.77 -35.91 4.28
CA ARG A 33 -9.35 -34.85 5.19
C ARG A 33 -10.51 -33.87 5.16
N HIS A 34 -11.37 -34.01 6.16
CA HIS A 34 -12.34 -33.00 6.52
C HIS A 34 -11.51 -31.78 6.93
N PHE A 35 -11.12 -30.94 5.96
CA PHE A 35 -10.84 -29.55 6.25
C PHE A 35 -12.17 -28.98 6.70
N THR A 36 -12.37 -28.94 8.01
CA THR A 36 -13.42 -28.13 8.61
C THR A 36 -13.06 -26.69 8.25
N ALA A 37 -13.57 -26.22 7.11
CA ALA A 37 -13.63 -24.80 6.82
C ALA A 37 -14.64 -24.24 7.83
N GLN A 38 -14.13 -23.95 9.04
CA GLN A 38 -14.86 -23.22 10.05
C GLN A 38 -15.03 -21.80 9.51
N SER A 39 -16.04 -21.61 8.66
CA SER A 39 -16.59 -20.32 8.30
C SER A 39 -17.40 -19.78 9.47
N GLY A 40 -16.74 -19.67 10.63
CA GLY A 40 -17.20 -18.86 11.73
C GLY A 40 -16.88 -17.42 11.37
N ALA A 41 -17.81 -16.73 10.72
CA ALA A 41 -17.78 -15.28 10.57
C ALA A 41 -18.04 -14.61 11.93
N SER A 42 -17.17 -14.88 12.90
CA SER A 42 -16.86 -13.96 13.98
C SER A 42 -15.63 -13.21 13.53
N SER A 43 -15.67 -11.87 13.56
CA SER A 43 -14.54 -10.99 13.29
C SER A 43 -13.42 -11.21 14.31
N LEU A 44 -12.76 -12.36 14.26
CA LEU A 44 -11.56 -12.64 15.02
C LEU A 44 -10.48 -11.74 14.42
N LYS A 45 -10.00 -10.77 15.20
CA LYS A 45 -8.80 -10.02 14.85
C LYS A 45 -7.68 -11.02 14.63
N LYS A 46 -7.25 -11.18 13.38
CA LYS A 46 -6.08 -12.00 13.03
C LYS A 46 -4.87 -11.39 13.69
N ARG A 47 -3.99 -12.21 14.27
CA ARG A 47 -2.70 -11.77 14.77
C ARG A 47 -1.63 -12.04 13.71
N VAL A 48 -0.47 -11.40 13.84
CA VAL A 48 0.66 -11.65 12.92
C VAL A 48 1.05 -13.12 12.92
N GLU A 49 1.01 -13.78 14.09
CA GLU A 49 1.34 -15.19 14.23
C GLU A 49 0.43 -16.12 13.42
N ASP A 50 -0.81 -15.69 13.11
CA ASP A 50 -1.76 -16.47 12.33
C ASP A 50 -1.50 -16.38 10.81
N VAL A 51 -0.78 -15.34 10.36
CA VAL A 51 -0.54 -15.05 8.94
C VAL A 51 0.91 -15.35 8.56
N VAL A 52 1.87 -14.82 9.31
CA VAL A 52 3.32 -15.03 9.11
C VAL A 52 3.95 -15.36 10.48
N PRO A 53 3.93 -16.66 10.89
CA PRO A 53 4.30 -17.07 12.26
C PRO A 53 5.71 -16.70 12.72
N ILE A 54 6.64 -16.52 11.76
CA ILE A 54 8.05 -16.26 12.03
C ILE A 54 8.47 -14.80 11.78
N ALA A 55 7.52 -13.90 11.49
CA ALA A 55 7.81 -12.49 11.26
C ALA A 55 8.32 -11.81 12.54
N THR A 56 9.40 -11.03 12.42
CA THR A 56 10.02 -10.29 13.52
C THR A 56 10.51 -8.92 13.06
N GLY A 57 10.79 -8.01 14.00
CA GLY A 57 11.26 -6.65 13.69
C GLY A 57 10.27 -5.86 12.82
N HIS A 58 10.80 -5.06 11.88
CA HIS A 58 10.01 -4.18 11.00
C HIS A 58 8.96 -4.95 10.18
N GLU A 59 9.25 -6.18 9.74
CA GLU A 59 8.30 -7.01 9.00
C GLU A 59 7.05 -7.30 9.85
N ARG A 60 7.24 -7.65 11.14
CA ARG A 60 6.14 -7.89 12.06
C ARG A 60 5.34 -6.62 12.32
N GLU A 61 6.01 -5.48 12.46
CA GLU A 61 5.37 -4.18 12.72
C GLU A 61 4.45 -3.76 11.56
N GLU A 62 4.92 -3.91 10.32
CA GLU A 62 4.16 -3.65 9.09
C GLU A 62 2.92 -4.55 8.99
N ILE A 63 3.09 -5.88 9.13
CA ILE A 63 1.96 -6.82 9.07
C ILE A 63 0.94 -6.55 10.18
N GLN A 64 1.41 -6.23 11.40
CA GLN A 64 0.50 -5.92 12.51
C GLN A 64 -0.34 -4.68 12.22
N ALA A 65 0.24 -3.65 11.60
CA ALA A 65 -0.43 -2.43 11.19
C ALA A 65 -1.51 -2.69 10.13
N ASP A 66 -1.15 -3.46 9.09
CA ASP A 66 -2.07 -3.82 8.02
C ASP A 66 -3.27 -4.63 8.54
N LEU A 67 -3.04 -5.56 9.47
CA LEU A 67 -4.11 -6.34 10.12
C LEU A 67 -5.03 -5.48 11.00
N GLU A 68 -4.51 -4.38 11.54
CA GLU A 68 -5.28 -3.37 12.28
C GLU A 68 -5.95 -2.33 11.36
N GLY A 69 -5.64 -2.36 10.06
CA GLY A 69 -6.14 -1.40 9.08
C GLY A 69 -5.53 0.00 9.24
N ARG A 70 -4.31 0.11 9.77
CA ARG A 70 -3.58 1.38 9.94
C ARG A 70 -2.36 1.42 9.01
N ASP A 71 -2.09 2.57 8.42
CA ASP A 71 -0.83 2.83 7.71
C ASP A 71 0.18 3.43 8.70
N ILE A 72 1.35 2.78 8.85
CA ILE A 72 2.42 3.26 9.75
C ILE A 72 2.97 4.61 9.29
N LEU A 73 2.95 4.85 7.98
CA LEU A 73 3.56 5.99 7.32
C LEU A 73 2.53 6.99 6.79
N GLU A 74 1.30 6.97 7.33
CA GLU A 74 0.18 7.83 6.90
C GLU A 74 0.58 9.31 6.82
N ILE A 75 1.40 9.77 7.77
CA ILE A 75 1.84 11.17 7.86
C ILE A 75 2.70 11.61 6.66
N ASN A 76 3.24 10.66 5.88
CA ASN A 76 4.12 10.96 4.76
C ASN A 76 3.39 11.53 3.55
N HIS A 77 2.08 11.32 3.45
CA HIS A 77 1.25 11.70 2.33
C HIS A 77 0.26 12.80 2.74
N PRO A 78 0.72 14.06 2.94
CA PRO A 78 -0.18 15.15 3.29
C PRO A 78 -1.17 15.39 2.16
N VAL A 79 -2.47 15.31 2.49
CA VAL A 79 -3.57 15.64 1.60
C VAL A 79 -4.41 16.71 2.27
N GLY A 80 -4.76 17.75 1.53
CA GLY A 80 -5.53 18.87 2.06
C GLY A 80 -5.82 19.92 0.99
N PRO A 81 -6.64 20.93 1.31
CA PRO A 81 -6.90 22.05 0.43
C PRO A 81 -5.64 22.90 0.23
N PHE A 82 -5.68 23.76 -0.79
CA PHE A 82 -4.67 24.79 -1.00
C PHE A 82 -4.52 25.67 0.25
N GLY A 83 -3.30 25.77 0.77
CA GLY A 83 -3.00 26.50 2.01
C GLY A 83 -2.97 28.01 1.82
N THR A 84 -3.77 28.75 2.58
CA THR A 84 -3.73 30.22 2.63
C THR A 84 -2.98 30.70 3.87
N LYS A 85 -2.72 32.01 3.95
CA LYS A 85 -2.06 32.61 5.13
C LYS A 85 -2.85 32.39 6.43
N GLU A 86 -4.18 32.45 6.35
CA GLU A 86 -5.09 32.24 7.47
C GLU A 86 -5.33 30.75 7.75
N ALA A 87 -5.36 29.93 6.69
CA ALA A 87 -5.58 28.49 6.74
C ALA A 87 -4.48 27.73 5.98
N PRO A 88 -3.25 27.66 6.54
CA PRO A 88 -2.11 27.04 5.87
C PRO A 88 -2.26 25.53 5.76
N ALA A 89 -1.66 24.95 4.73
CA ALA A 89 -1.57 23.52 4.53
C ALA A 89 -0.73 22.89 5.64
N VAL A 90 -1.31 21.94 6.37
CA VAL A 90 -0.69 21.33 7.54
C VAL A 90 0.12 20.12 7.12
N VAL A 91 1.42 20.14 7.40
CA VAL A 91 2.31 19.01 7.16
C VAL A 91 2.71 18.41 8.48
N LYS A 92 2.36 17.13 8.69
CA LYS A 92 2.76 16.39 9.89
C LYS A 92 4.24 16.01 9.82
N SER A 93 4.93 15.98 10.96
CA SER A 93 6.33 15.57 11.04
C SER A 93 6.59 14.83 12.35
N TYR A 94 7.50 13.86 12.32
CA TYR A 94 8.00 13.20 13.53
C TYR A 94 9.03 14.06 14.29
N PHE A 95 9.75 14.94 13.56
CA PHE A 95 10.80 15.85 14.06
C PHE A 95 10.38 17.32 13.94
N ASP A 96 11.16 18.25 14.52
CA ASP A 96 10.88 19.69 14.49
C ASP A 96 11.13 20.35 13.11
N ARG A 97 11.72 19.62 12.15
CA ARG A 97 11.86 20.04 10.75
C ARG A 97 11.67 18.88 9.78
N ARG A 98 11.10 19.16 8.60
CA ARG A 98 10.83 18.18 7.53
C ARG A 98 11.05 18.79 6.14
N ILE A 99 11.56 18.00 5.21
CA ILE A 99 11.63 18.37 3.79
C ILE A 99 10.24 18.21 3.17
N VAL A 100 9.76 19.26 2.51
CA VAL A 100 8.45 19.32 1.85
C VAL A 100 8.64 19.73 0.40
N GLY A 101 7.89 19.10 -0.50
CA GLY A 101 7.84 19.42 -1.92
C GLY A 101 6.46 19.97 -2.29
N CYS A 102 6.41 21.15 -2.90
CA CYS A 102 5.18 21.75 -3.42
C CYS A 102 5.14 21.57 -4.95
N PRO A 103 4.20 20.79 -5.51
CA PRO A 103 3.99 20.66 -6.96
C PRO A 103 3.07 21.76 -7.54
N GLY A 104 2.52 22.64 -6.71
CA GLY A 104 1.52 23.63 -7.12
C GLY A 104 0.08 23.18 -6.88
N ASP A 105 -0.86 23.99 -7.37
CA ASP A 105 -2.30 23.70 -7.36
C ASP A 105 -2.72 22.97 -8.64
N GLU A 106 -3.99 22.59 -8.76
CA GLU A 106 -4.54 22.08 -10.01
C GLU A 106 -4.61 23.19 -11.09
N GLY A 107 -4.28 22.84 -12.34
CA GLY A 107 -4.45 23.74 -13.49
C GLY A 107 -3.34 24.79 -13.62
N GLU A 108 -3.71 26.08 -13.66
CA GLU A 108 -2.77 27.18 -13.93
C GLU A 108 -1.77 27.43 -12.79
N GLY A 109 -2.04 26.89 -11.60
CA GLY A 109 -1.15 26.95 -10.43
C GLY A 109 -0.15 25.80 -10.32
N GLU A 110 -0.13 24.87 -11.28
CA GLU A 110 0.84 23.77 -11.35
C GLU A 110 2.24 24.32 -11.68
N HIS A 111 3.27 23.80 -11.02
CA HIS A 111 4.65 24.16 -11.30
C HIS A 111 5.62 23.02 -10.97
N ASP A 112 6.87 23.13 -11.44
CA ASP A 112 7.92 22.17 -11.06
C ASP A 112 8.09 22.11 -9.54
N VAL A 113 8.38 20.91 -9.01
CA VAL A 113 8.40 20.70 -7.56
C VAL A 113 9.43 21.59 -6.87
N VAL A 114 8.94 22.47 -5.99
CA VAL A 114 9.80 23.30 -5.14
C VAL A 114 10.01 22.58 -3.80
N TRP A 115 11.25 22.23 -3.52
CA TRP A 115 11.66 21.58 -2.27
C TRP A 115 12.16 22.60 -1.26
N PHE A 116 11.73 22.48 0.00
CA PHE A 116 12.19 23.34 1.08
C PHE A 116 12.18 22.61 2.43
N TRP A 117 12.98 23.14 3.36
CA TRP A 117 12.93 22.77 4.77
C TRP A 117 11.79 23.52 5.44
N LEU A 118 10.79 22.80 5.93
CA LEU A 118 9.73 23.37 6.76
C LEU A 118 10.09 23.14 8.23
N GLU A 119 10.10 24.21 9.02
CA GLU A 119 10.47 24.18 10.44
C GLU A 119 9.27 24.49 11.33
N LYS A 120 9.23 23.89 12.52
CA LYS A 120 8.21 24.15 13.53
C LYS A 120 8.19 25.64 13.91
N GLY A 121 6.99 26.21 13.91
CA GLY A 121 6.78 27.62 14.27
C GLY A 121 7.19 28.63 13.20
N LYS A 122 7.70 28.19 12.04
CA LYS A 122 8.07 29.04 10.91
C LYS A 122 7.32 28.61 9.65
N PRO A 123 6.09 29.12 9.43
CA PRO A 123 5.36 28.85 8.20
C PRO A 123 6.12 29.37 6.97
N ILE A 124 6.02 28.66 5.86
CA ILE A 124 6.66 29.02 4.59
C ILE A 124 5.58 29.24 3.53
N GLU A 125 5.73 30.31 2.77
CA GLU A 125 4.99 30.54 1.54
C GLU A 125 5.81 30.00 0.36
N CYS A 126 5.19 29.19 -0.51
CA CYS A 126 5.82 28.72 -1.73
C CYS A 126 6.09 29.91 -2.67
N PRO A 127 7.32 30.08 -3.20
CA PRO A 127 7.68 31.24 -4.01
C PRO A 127 7.02 31.27 -5.39
N VAL A 128 6.34 30.20 -5.81
CA VAL A 128 5.74 30.09 -7.15
C VAL A 128 4.22 30.18 -7.08
N CYS A 129 3.57 29.30 -6.33
CA CYS A 129 2.10 29.28 -6.22
C CYS A 129 1.55 30.12 -5.06
N SER A 130 2.39 30.66 -4.16
CA SER A 130 1.96 31.38 -2.96
C SER A 130 1.15 30.54 -1.94
N GLN A 131 1.26 29.21 -2.00
CA GLN A 131 0.68 28.34 -0.99
C GLN A 131 1.43 28.45 0.35
N TYR A 132 0.70 28.56 1.45
CA TYR A 132 1.26 28.58 2.80
C TYR A 132 1.29 27.17 3.41
N PHE A 133 2.41 26.84 4.05
CA PHE A 133 2.64 25.57 4.74
C PHE A 133 2.98 25.81 6.20
N LYS A 134 2.42 24.99 7.10
CA LYS A 134 2.81 24.94 8.51
C LYS A 134 3.12 23.51 8.94
N LEU A 135 4.11 23.36 9.81
CA LEU A 135 4.51 22.06 10.34
C LEU A 135 3.82 21.77 11.68
N GLU A 136 3.26 20.57 11.79
CA GLU A 136 2.70 20.01 13.02
C GLU A 136 3.54 18.80 13.44
N VAL A 137 4.13 18.87 14.64
CA VAL A 137 4.93 17.77 15.17
C VAL A 137 4.02 16.76 15.86
N VAL A 138 4.02 15.51 15.38
CA VAL A 138 3.21 14.40 15.89
C VAL A 138 4.04 13.31 16.58
N GLY A 139 5.36 13.51 16.65
CA GLY A 139 6.32 12.65 17.33
C GLY A 139 7.04 13.35 18.49
N PRO A 140 8.20 12.82 18.92
CA PRO A 140 9.04 13.41 19.96
C PRO A 140 9.56 14.82 19.62
N GLY A 141 9.61 15.19 18.33
CA GLY A 141 10.26 16.43 17.90
C GLY A 141 11.78 16.32 17.93
N GLY A 142 12.45 17.47 18.03
CA GLY A 142 13.91 17.58 18.02
C GLY A 142 14.52 17.63 16.63
N ASP A 143 15.84 17.81 16.61
CA ASP A 143 16.65 17.80 15.40
C ASP A 143 16.71 16.38 14.79
N PRO A 144 16.43 16.20 13.48
CA PRO A 144 16.51 14.90 12.81
C PRO A 144 17.85 14.19 12.91
N TYR A 145 18.94 14.90 13.19
CA TYR A 145 20.29 14.35 13.28
C TYR A 145 20.79 14.22 14.73
N GLY A 146 19.97 14.58 15.73
CA GLY A 146 20.30 14.43 17.15
C GLY A 146 21.40 15.37 17.64
N HIS A 147 21.73 16.42 16.89
CA HIS A 147 22.56 17.50 17.38
C HIS A 147 21.68 18.42 18.24
N GLY A 148 21.61 18.14 19.54
CA GLY A 148 20.99 19.07 20.47
C GLY A 148 21.70 20.43 20.40
N ASP A 149 20.94 21.51 20.53
CA ASP A 149 21.49 22.86 20.69
C ASP A 149 22.38 22.84 21.93
N HIS A 150 23.69 22.65 21.73
CA HIS A 150 24.66 22.93 22.78
C HIS A 150 24.62 24.43 22.99
N ASP A 151 23.96 24.83 24.08
CA ASP A 151 23.88 26.19 24.60
C ASP A 151 25.21 26.93 24.41
N HIS A 152 25.24 27.85 23.45
CA HIS A 152 26.25 28.90 23.43
C HIS A 152 25.80 29.99 24.41
N HIS A 153 26.24 29.81 25.67
CA HIS A 153 26.29 30.85 26.69
C HIS A 153 27.11 32.07 26.24
#